data_AF-A0A1J3CY68-F1
#
_entry.id   AF-A0A1J3CY68-F1
#
_cell.length_a   1.000
_cell.length_b   1.000
_cell.length_c   1.000
_cell.angle_alpha   90.00
_cell.angle_beta   90.00
_cell.angle_gamma   90.00
#
_symmetry.space_group_name_H-M   'P 1'
#
loop_
_entity.id
_entity.type
_entity.pdbx_description
1 polymer ?
#
loop_
_entity_poly.entity_id
_entity_poly.type
_entity_poly.pdbx_seq_one_letter_code
_entity_poly.pdbx_strand_id
1 'polypeptide(L)'
;RLQEEELFRSHPLLSLIDDEIVGIPVLAQKLMLIQATMIGRCLPEIVRKINQKMESAVLELNKLPMVMASTAEALMSLMDIISSAKESLLRILVQGDFSEYPDEQKMHCTARLAEMLSQFSDNLQAQTQDATTEFLMDEI
;
A
#
# COMPACT_ATOMS: atom_id res chain seq x y z
N ARG A 1 21.88 44.13 -32.64
CA ARG A 1 20.88 45.20 -32.42
C ARG A 1 20.98 46.23 -33.54
N LEU A 2 21.89 47.21 -33.50
CA LEU A 2 21.97 48.25 -34.54
C LEU A 2 22.22 47.68 -35.96
N GLN A 3 23.19 46.78 -36.12
CA GLN A 3 23.49 46.14 -37.42
C GLN A 3 22.36 45.22 -37.93
N GLU A 4 21.60 44.63 -37.02
CA GLU A 4 20.50 43.73 -37.35
C GLU A 4 19.28 44.53 -37.81
N GLU A 5 18.95 45.60 -37.08
CA GLU A 5 17.90 46.54 -37.44
C GLU A 5 18.21 47.25 -38.75
N GLU A 6 19.46 47.63 -38.98
CA GLU A 6 19.94 48.19 -40.25
C GLU A 6 19.80 47.17 -41.39
N LEU A 7 20.14 45.90 -41.19
CA LEU A 7 19.98 44.85 -42.19
C LEU A 7 18.51 44.66 -42.59
N PHE A 8 17.61 44.56 -41.60
CA PHE A 8 16.17 44.38 -41.86
C PHE A 8 15.54 45.61 -42.51
N ARG A 9 16.04 46.83 -42.24
CA ARG A 9 15.54 48.05 -42.90
C ARG A 9 16.13 48.34 -44.28
N SER A 10 17.41 48.03 -44.50
CA SER A 10 18.12 48.42 -45.73
C SER A 10 18.02 47.39 -46.86
N HIS A 11 17.75 46.13 -46.55
CA HIS A 11 17.74 45.07 -47.55
C HIS A 11 16.40 45.04 -48.34
N PRO A 12 16.40 45.08 -49.69
CA PRO A 12 15.19 45.20 -50.50
C PRO A 12 14.13 44.11 -50.29
N LEU A 13 14.57 42.90 -49.91
CA LEU A 13 13.66 41.77 -49.64
C LEU A 13 13.29 41.60 -48.17
N LEU A 14 14.16 42.05 -47.24
CA LEU A 14 13.93 41.83 -45.82
C LEU A 14 13.12 42.97 -45.19
N SER A 15 13.19 44.17 -45.77
CA SER A 15 12.35 45.33 -45.40
C SER A 15 10.86 45.14 -45.67
N LEU A 16 10.49 44.08 -46.40
CA LEU A 16 9.10 43.67 -46.63
C LEU A 16 8.53 42.85 -45.47
N ILE A 17 9.37 42.39 -44.54
CA ILE A 17 8.97 41.57 -43.40
C ILE A 17 8.48 42.49 -42.27
N ASP A 18 7.39 42.10 -41.61
CA ASP A 18 6.83 42.84 -40.50
C ASP A 18 7.82 42.96 -39.32
N ASP A 19 7.98 44.18 -38.80
CA ASP A 19 8.83 44.48 -37.65
C ASP A 19 8.40 43.70 -36.38
N GLU A 20 7.14 43.26 -36.29
CA GLU A 20 6.60 42.46 -35.16
C GLU A 20 6.98 40.97 -35.18
N ILE A 21 7.61 40.50 -36.26
CA ILE A 21 8.00 39.09 -36.41
C ILE A 21 9.51 38.90 -36.62
N VAL A 22 10.26 39.98 -36.79
CA VAL A 22 11.66 39.94 -37.20
C VAL A 22 12.61 40.43 -36.11
N GLY A 23 13.81 39.86 -36.09
CA GLY A 23 14.87 40.25 -35.16
C GLY A 23 14.94 39.42 -33.87
N ILE A 24 16.15 39.32 -33.33
CA ILE A 24 16.51 38.60 -32.11
C ILE A 24 15.69 39.08 -30.90
N PRO A 25 15.44 40.39 -30.67
CA PRO A 25 14.64 40.84 -29.53
C PRO A 25 13.20 40.31 -29.58
N VAL A 26 12.58 40.35 -30.76
CA VAL A 26 11.22 39.86 -31.00
C VAL A 26 11.15 38.34 -30.81
N LEU A 27 12.15 37.61 -31.32
CA LEU A 27 12.26 36.17 -31.13
C LEU A 27 12.39 35.81 -29.64
N ALA A 28 13.27 36.48 -28.90
CA ALA A 28 13.44 36.25 -27.46
C ALA A 28 12.15 36.50 -26.69
N GLN A 29 11.42 37.57 -27.02
CA GLN A 29 10.13 37.87 -26.41
C GLN A 29 9.08 36.79 -26.71
N LYS A 30 8.94 36.36 -27.97
CA LYS A 30 7.98 35.31 -28.35
C LYS A 30 8.33 33.98 -27.69
N LEU A 31 9.60 33.59 -27.64
CA LEU A 31 10.04 32.37 -26.94
C LEU A 31 9.73 32.42 -25.44
N MET A 32 9.98 33.56 -24.80
CA MET A 32 9.67 33.76 -23.38
C MET A 32 8.17 33.64 -23.11
N LEU A 33 7.33 34.26 -23.95
CA LEU A 33 5.87 34.15 -23.83
C LEU A 33 5.37 32.72 -24.02
N ILE A 34 5.91 32.01 -25.01
CA ILE A 34 5.59 30.60 -25.25
C ILE A 34 5.97 29.76 -24.03
N GLN A 35 7.19 29.93 -23.50
CA GLN A 35 7.62 29.20 -22.31
C GLN A 35 6.75 29.49 -21.08
N ALA A 36 6.44 30.76 -20.82
CA ALA A 36 5.57 31.16 -19.70
C ALA A 36 4.18 30.50 -19.82
N THR A 37 3.63 30.48 -21.03
CA THR A 37 2.33 29.84 -21.30
C THR A 37 2.39 28.33 -21.10
N MET A 38 3.44 27.66 -21.57
CA MET A 38 3.63 26.22 -21.36
C MET A 38 3.78 25.88 -19.89
N ILE A 39 4.56 26.65 -19.14
CA ILE A 39 4.72 26.47 -17.69
C ILE A 39 3.37 26.64 -17.00
N GLY A 40 2.62 27.70 -17.30
CA GLY A 40 1.29 27.93 -16.72
C GLY A 40 0.30 26.79 -16.98
N ARG A 41 0.37 26.15 -18.15
CA ARG A 41 -0.47 24.99 -18.49
C ARG A 41 -0.02 23.69 -17.82
N CYS A 42 1.28 23.47 -17.68
CA CYS A 42 1.82 22.22 -17.13
C CYS A 42 1.88 22.21 -15.60
N LEU A 43 2.01 23.37 -14.96
CA LEU A 43 2.23 23.47 -13.51
C LEU A 43 1.11 22.85 -12.67
N PRO A 44 -0.20 23.04 -12.97
CA PRO A 44 -1.27 22.40 -12.21
C PRO A 44 -1.19 20.87 -12.25
N GLU A 45 -0.88 20.31 -13.42
CA GLU A 45 -0.76 18.87 -13.60
C GLU A 45 0.49 18.30 -12.90
N ILE A 46 1.60 19.05 -12.89
CA ILE A 46 2.80 18.72 -12.12
C ILE A 46 2.47 18.67 -10.61
N VAL A 47 1.79 19.68 -10.08
CA VAL A 47 1.37 19.73 -8.67
C VAL A 47 0.47 18.54 -8.35
N ARG A 48 -0.52 18.25 -9.20
CA ARG A 48 -1.40 17.08 -9.03
C ARG A 48 -0.62 15.77 -8.97
N LYS A 49 0.33 15.56 -9.88
CA LYS A 49 1.17 14.35 -9.90
C LYS A 49 2.08 14.24 -8.68
N ILE A 50 2.64 15.34 -8.20
CA ILE A 50 3.43 15.37 -6.97
C ILE A 50 2.58 14.97 -5.78
N ASN A 51 1.39 15.56 -5.62
CA ASN A 51 0.48 15.23 -4.52
C ASN A 51 0.06 13.76 -4.56
N GLN A 52 -0.32 13.26 -5.73
CA GLN A 52 -0.68 11.84 -5.90
C GLN A 52 0.48 10.91 -5.51
N LYS A 53 1.71 11.24 -5.92
CA LYS A 53 2.89 10.45 -5.58
C LYS A 53 3.22 10.54 -4.08
N MET A 54 3.01 11.70 -3.46
CA MET A 54 3.19 11.92 -2.02
C MET A 54 2.19 11.09 -1.21
N GLU A 55 0.91 11.13 -1.57
CA GLU A 55 -0.14 10.33 -0.92
C GLU A 55 0.17 8.84 -1.00
N SER A 56 0.57 8.36 -2.19
CA SER A 56 0.98 6.97 -2.37
C SER A 56 2.22 6.62 -1.53
N ALA A 57 3.23 7.50 -1.48
CA ALA A 57 4.42 7.26 -0.67
C ALA A 57 4.11 7.21 0.83
N VAL A 58 3.22 8.09 1.32
CA VAL A 58 2.76 8.09 2.72
C VAL A 58 2.02 6.80 3.05
N LEU A 59 1.13 6.32 2.15
CA LEU A 59 0.43 5.06 2.33
C LEU A 59 1.39 3.87 2.44
N GLU A 60 2.43 3.81 1.59
CA GLU A 60 3.44 2.75 1.67
C GLU A 60 4.32 2.87 2.93
N LEU A 61 4.70 4.10 3.31
CA LEU A 61 5.45 4.36 4.55
C LEU A 61 4.69 3.91 5.80
N ASN A 62 3.38 4.12 5.85
CA ASN A 62 2.54 3.70 6.98
C ASN A 62 2.40 2.17 7.11
N LYS A 63 2.73 1.40 6.06
CA LYS A 63 2.80 -0.07 6.15
C LYS A 63 4.11 -0.55 6.76
N LEU A 64 5.14 0.29 6.80
CA LEU A 64 6.43 -0.08 7.36
C LEU A 64 6.39 0.01 8.90
N PRO A 65 7.18 -0.84 9.59
CA PRO A 65 7.34 -0.72 11.03
C PRO A 65 7.88 0.67 11.39
N MET A 66 7.42 1.22 12.52
CA MET A 66 7.94 2.48 13.04
C MET A 66 9.46 2.37 13.26
N VAL A 67 10.22 3.33 12.74
CA VAL A 67 11.65 3.42 13.03
C VAL A 67 11.81 3.74 14.50
N MET A 68 12.44 2.83 15.24
CA MET A 68 12.80 3.02 16.63
C MET A 68 14.10 3.81 16.70
N ALA A 69 14.04 5.06 17.18
CA ALA A 69 15.21 5.92 17.31
C ALA A 69 15.92 5.74 18.67
N SER A 70 15.28 5.06 19.62
CA SER A 70 15.80 4.85 20.97
C SER A 70 15.50 3.47 21.55
N THR A 71 16.25 3.07 22.57
CA THR A 71 16.00 1.85 23.34
C THR A 71 14.66 1.88 24.07
N ALA A 72 14.21 3.06 24.50
CA ALA A 72 12.91 3.23 25.15
C ALA A 72 11.75 2.97 24.17
N GLU A 73 11.82 3.52 22.96
CA GLU A 73 10.85 3.23 21.90
C GLU A 73 10.86 1.76 21.51
N ALA A 74 12.05 1.14 21.44
CA ALA A 74 12.17 -0.29 21.18
C ALA A 74 11.46 -1.15 22.23
N LEU A 75 11.62 -0.81 23.50
CA LEU A 75 10.94 -1.51 24.59
C LEU A 75 9.42 -1.32 24.54
N MET A 76 8.95 -0.10 24.24
CA MET A 76 7.52 0.18 24.13
C MET A 76 6.88 -0.64 23.01
N SER A 77 7.43 -0.65 21.80
CA SER A 77 6.79 -1.44 20.74
C SER A 77 6.93 -2.95 20.97
N LEU A 78 7.99 -3.42 21.64
CA LEU A 78 8.06 -4.82 22.06
C LEU A 78 6.91 -5.17 23.01
N MET A 79 6.62 -4.30 23.98
CA MET A 79 5.48 -4.48 24.88
C MET A 79 4.14 -4.46 24.14
N ASP A 80 3.98 -3.58 23.15
CA ASP A 80 2.77 -3.52 22.32
C ASP A 80 2.58 -4.80 21.49
N ILE A 81 3.67 -5.36 20.93
CA ILE A 81 3.65 -6.64 20.21
C ILE A 81 3.25 -7.78 21.15
N ILE A 82 3.88 -7.85 22.34
CA ILE A 82 3.55 -8.89 23.34
C ILE A 82 2.08 -8.79 23.76
N SER A 83 1.59 -7.58 24.02
CA SER A 83 0.20 -7.34 24.40
C SER A 83 -0.77 -7.79 23.30
N SER A 84 -0.48 -7.41 22.04
CA SER A 84 -1.29 -7.77 20.88
C SER A 84 -1.32 -9.28 20.63
N ALA A 85 -0.16 -9.94 20.70
CA ALA A 85 -0.05 -11.39 20.56
C ALA A 85 -0.82 -12.12 21.68
N LYS A 86 -0.68 -11.65 22.93
CA LYS A 86 -1.42 -12.21 24.07
C LYS A 86 -2.93 -12.10 23.86
N GLU A 87 -3.41 -10.96 23.39
CA GLU A 87 -4.85 -10.73 23.16
C GLU A 87 -5.39 -11.58 22.00
N SER A 88 -4.62 -11.70 20.91
CA SER A 88 -5.00 -12.55 19.78
C SER A 88 -5.06 -14.02 20.20
N LEU A 89 -4.07 -14.51 20.96
CA LEU A 89 -4.08 -15.86 21.51
C LEU A 89 -5.26 -16.10 22.48
N LEU A 90 -5.58 -15.12 23.33
CA LEU A 90 -6.73 -15.20 24.23
C LEU A 90 -8.05 -15.34 23.45
N ARG A 91 -8.22 -14.53 22.41
CA ARG A 91 -9.39 -14.57 21.52
C ARG A 91 -9.53 -15.95 20.86
N ILE A 92 -8.49 -16.44 20.18
CA ILE A 92 -8.61 -17.68 19.40
C ILE A 92 -8.61 -18.96 20.26
N LEU A 93 -7.87 -19.00 21.37
CA LEU A 93 -7.71 -20.23 22.18
C LEU A 93 -8.75 -20.35 23.30
N VAL A 94 -9.12 -19.24 23.92
CA VAL A 94 -9.95 -19.24 25.14
C VAL A 94 -11.37 -18.79 24.84
N GLN A 95 -11.53 -17.68 24.12
CA GLN A 95 -12.85 -17.11 23.84
C GLN A 95 -13.51 -17.76 22.62
N GLY A 96 -12.73 -18.41 21.76
CA GLY A 96 -13.21 -18.94 20.49
C GLY A 96 -13.58 -17.86 19.48
N ASP A 97 -13.06 -16.63 19.66
CA ASP A 97 -13.20 -15.55 18.69
C ASP A 97 -12.04 -15.60 17.69
N PHE A 98 -12.37 -15.88 16.44
CA PHE A 98 -11.45 -15.97 15.32
C PHE A 98 -11.80 -14.96 14.22
N SER A 99 -12.46 -13.84 14.56
CA SER A 99 -12.81 -12.78 13.60
C SER A 99 -11.60 -12.15 12.90
N GLU A 100 -10.42 -12.22 13.54
CA GLU A 100 -9.14 -11.77 12.96
C GLU A 100 -8.66 -12.68 11.82
N TYR A 101 -9.11 -13.93 11.80
CA TYR A 101 -8.65 -14.97 10.89
C TYR A 101 -9.86 -15.73 10.28
N PRO A 102 -10.77 -15.04 9.57
CA PRO A 102 -12.02 -15.65 9.11
C PRO A 102 -11.78 -16.80 8.13
N ASP A 103 -10.81 -16.65 7.23
CA ASP A 103 -10.51 -17.61 6.17
C ASP A 103 -9.43 -18.65 6.57
N GLU A 104 -8.74 -18.45 7.69
CA GLU A 104 -7.69 -19.36 8.16
C GLU A 104 -8.23 -20.36 9.18
N GLN A 105 -8.81 -21.44 8.68
CA GLN A 105 -9.40 -22.50 9.51
C GLN A 105 -8.44 -23.08 10.58
N LYS A 106 -7.12 -23.02 10.35
CA LYS A 106 -6.12 -23.44 11.34
C LYS A 106 -6.15 -22.61 12.63
N MET A 107 -6.58 -21.36 12.55
CA MET A 107 -6.70 -20.43 13.67
C MET A 107 -8.03 -20.56 14.42
N HIS A 108 -8.96 -21.39 13.94
CA HIS A 108 -10.26 -21.62 14.60
C HIS A 108 -10.09 -22.65 15.72
N CYS A 109 -9.23 -22.35 16.69
CA CYS A 109 -8.69 -23.35 17.61
C CYS A 109 -9.75 -24.04 18.47
N THR A 110 -10.74 -23.30 18.98
CA THR A 110 -11.83 -23.88 19.77
C THR A 110 -12.71 -24.84 18.94
N ALA A 111 -13.01 -24.49 17.69
CA ALA A 111 -13.75 -25.38 16.78
C ALA A 111 -12.94 -26.66 16.48
N ARG A 112 -11.65 -26.51 16.20
CA ARG A 112 -10.75 -27.65 15.96
C ARG A 112 -10.62 -28.56 17.18
N LEU A 113 -10.59 -27.98 18.38
CA LEU A 113 -10.60 -28.74 19.62
C LEU A 113 -11.91 -29.52 19.80
N ALA A 114 -13.06 -28.90 19.52
CA ALA A 114 -14.36 -29.56 19.58
C ALA A 114 -14.44 -30.75 18.60
N GLU A 115 -13.90 -30.60 17.38
CA GLU A 115 -13.80 -31.70 16.41
C GLU A 115 -12.94 -32.85 16.94
N MET A 116 -11.76 -32.56 17.50
CA MET A 116 -10.88 -33.59 18.08
C MET A 116 -11.55 -34.33 19.23
N LEU A 117 -12.27 -33.61 20.11
CA LEU A 117 -13.00 -34.23 21.22
C LEU A 117 -14.17 -35.07 20.73
N SER A 118 -14.85 -34.65 19.67
CA SER A 118 -15.93 -35.42 19.04
C SER A 118 -15.41 -36.73 18.46
N GLN A 119 -14.33 -36.66 17.68
CA GLN A 119 -13.66 -37.86 17.13
C GLN A 119 -13.17 -38.80 18.24
N PHE A 120 -12.63 -38.24 19.32
CA PHE A 120 -12.20 -39.04 20.47
C PHE A 120 -13.39 -39.76 21.13
N SER A 121 -14.52 -39.08 21.30
CA SER A 121 -15.75 -39.69 21.82
C SER A 121 -16.25 -40.82 20.92
N ASP A 122 -16.28 -40.61 19.61
CA ASP A 122 -16.70 -41.64 18.64
C ASP A 122 -15.82 -42.88 18.71
N ASN A 123 -14.50 -42.69 18.82
CA ASN A 123 -13.53 -43.78 18.97
C ASN A 123 -13.75 -44.58 20.25
N LEU A 124 -14.09 -43.93 21.37
CA LEU A 124 -14.39 -44.61 22.63
C LEU A 124 -15.67 -45.45 22.53
N GLN A 125 -16.69 -44.95 21.84
CA GLN A 125 -17.94 -45.69 21.63
C GLN A 125 -17.73 -46.92 20.74
N ALA A 126 -16.95 -46.78 19.67
CA ALA A 126 -16.61 -47.89 18.78
C ALA A 126 -15.88 -49.03 19.52
N GLN A 127 -14.89 -48.72 20.36
CA GLN A 127 -14.18 -49.73 21.15
C GLN A 127 -15.09 -50.49 22.13
N THR A 128 -16.07 -49.81 22.71
CA THR A 128 -17.02 -50.43 23.64
C THR A 128 -17.95 -51.42 22.92
N GLN A 129 -18.34 -51.10 21.68
CA GLN A 129 -19.14 -52.00 20.84
C GLN A 129 -18.33 -53.23 20.40
N ASP A 130 -17.08 -53.07 19.99
CA ASP A 130 -16.23 -54.21 19.59
C ASP A 130 -16.03 -55.18 20.78
N ALA A 131 -15.68 -54.66 21.96
CA ALA A 131 -15.47 -55.48 23.16
C ALA A 131 -16.74 -56.21 23.61
N THR A 132 -17.93 -55.62 23.45
CA THR A 132 -19.20 -56.29 23.77
C THR A 132 -19.58 -57.34 22.75
N THR A 133 -19.28 -57.14 21.46
CA THR A 133 -19.47 -58.19 20.44
C THR A 133 -18.50 -59.36 20.59
N GLU A 134 -17.25 -59.10 20.96
CA GLU A 134 -16.22 -60.13 21.15
C GLU A 134 -16.49 -60.95 22.43
N PHE A 135 -16.88 -60.30 23.52
CA PHE A 135 -17.30 -60.97 24.77
C PHE A 135 -18.52 -61.89 24.57
N LEU A 136 -19.49 -61.48 23.73
CA LEU A 136 -20.68 -62.30 23.42
C LEU A 136 -20.39 -63.46 22.46
N MET A 137 -19.24 -63.50 21.77
CA MET A 137 -18.84 -64.65 20.94
C MET A 137 -18.20 -65.79 21.73
N ASP A 138 -17.63 -65.50 22.90
CA ASP A 138 -17.05 -66.52 23.81
C ASP A 138 -18.10 -67.28 24.63
N GLU A 139 -19.39 -66.94 24.49
CA GLU A 139 -20.52 -67.55 25.22
C GLU A 139 -21.31 -68.61 24.40
N ILE A 140 -20.81 -69.07 23.24
CA ILE A 140 -21.46 -70.10 22.39
C ILE A 140 -20.68 -71.42 22.41
#